data_AF-Q8K367-F1
#
_entry.id   AF-Q8K367-F1
#
_cell.length_a   1.000
_cell.length_b   1.000
_cell.length_c   1.000
_cell.angle_alpha   90.00
_cell.angle_beta   90.00
_cell.angle_gamma   90.00
#
_symmetry.space_group_name_H-M   'P 1'
#
loop_
_entity.id
_entity.type
_entity.pdbx_description
1 polymer ?
#
loop_
_entity_poly.entity_id
_entity_poly.type
_entity_poly.pdbx_seq_one_letter_code
_entity_poly.pdbx_strand_id
1 'polypeptide(L)'
;TRPLRQRWTDPRLVFEGNKSFTLDARLVEFLWVPDTYIVESKKSFLHEVTVGNRLIRLFSNGTVLYALRITTTVTCNMDLSKYPMDTQTCKLQLESWGYDGNDVEFSWLRGNDSVRGLENLRLAQYTIQQYFTLVTVSQQETGNYTRLVLQFELRRNVLYFILETYVPSTFLVVLSWVSFWISLDSVPARTCIGVTTVLSMTTLMIGSRTSLPNTNCFIKAIDVYLGICFSFVFGALLEYAVAHYSSLQQMAVKDRGPAKDSEEVNITNIINSSISSFKRKISFASIEISGDNVNYSDLTMKASDKFKFVFREKISRIIDYFTIQNPSNVDRYSKLLFPLIFMLANVFYWAYYMYF
;
A
#
# COMPACT_ATOMS: atom_id res chain seq x y z
N THR A 1 8.58 -22.25 25.57
CA THR A 1 8.81 -22.87 24.24
C THR A 1 8.71 -24.37 24.38
N ARG A 2 8.00 -25.04 23.46
CA ARG A 2 7.88 -26.52 23.47
C ARG A 2 8.99 -27.13 22.58
N PRO A 3 9.50 -28.33 22.90
CA PRO A 3 10.55 -28.97 22.11
C PRO A 3 9.99 -29.59 20.82
N LEU A 4 10.81 -29.63 19.77
CA LEU A 4 10.63 -30.51 18.62
C LEU A 4 10.84 -31.95 19.10
N ARG A 5 9.95 -32.87 18.73
CA ARG A 5 10.01 -34.28 19.13
C ARG A 5 10.03 -35.17 17.90
N GLN A 6 10.99 -36.07 17.86
CA GLN A 6 11.18 -37.07 16.83
C GLN A 6 11.12 -38.46 17.47
N ARG A 7 10.55 -39.41 16.74
CA ARG A 7 10.42 -40.79 17.20
C ARG A 7 10.72 -41.72 16.05
N TRP A 8 11.64 -42.65 16.27
CA TRP A 8 11.95 -43.74 15.33
C TRP A 8 12.17 -45.03 16.11
N THR A 9 12.31 -46.14 15.40
CA THR A 9 12.61 -47.45 15.97
C THR A 9 13.93 -47.94 15.41
N ASP A 10 14.85 -48.32 16.28
CA ASP A 10 16.14 -48.89 15.92
C ASP A 10 16.27 -50.29 16.54
N PRO A 11 16.25 -51.37 15.72
CA PRO A 11 16.38 -52.74 16.21
C PRO A 11 17.70 -53.02 16.97
N ARG A 12 18.75 -52.23 16.73
CA ARG A 12 20.06 -52.41 17.39
C ARG A 12 20.05 -51.97 18.86
N LEU A 13 19.04 -51.22 19.27
CA LEU A 13 18.91 -50.65 20.61
C LEU A 13 17.87 -51.39 21.47
N VAL A 14 17.43 -52.58 21.04
CA VAL A 14 16.51 -53.44 21.81
C VAL A 14 17.24 -54.03 23.01
N PHE A 15 16.60 -54.00 24.17
CA PHE A 15 17.16 -54.55 25.42
C PHE A 15 16.08 -55.24 26.24
N GLU A 16 16.49 -56.18 27.09
CA GLU A 16 15.56 -56.93 27.95
C GLU A 16 15.02 -56.07 29.09
N GLY A 17 13.69 -56.04 29.24
CA GLY A 17 12.99 -55.33 30.32
C GLY A 17 11.75 -54.60 29.83
N ASN A 18 10.97 -54.05 30.78
CA ASN A 18 9.76 -53.27 30.48
C ASN A 18 9.89 -51.78 30.88
N LYS A 19 11.09 -51.34 31.24
CA LYS A 19 11.36 -49.96 31.66
C LYS A 19 11.98 -49.17 30.52
N SER A 20 11.59 -47.91 30.39
CA SER A 20 12.24 -46.96 29.49
C SER A 20 13.33 -46.19 30.24
N PHE A 21 14.47 -45.94 29.60
CA PHE A 21 15.56 -45.16 30.18
C PHE A 21 15.67 -43.78 29.52
N THR A 22 15.95 -42.76 30.33
CA THR A 22 16.36 -41.44 29.84
C THR A 22 17.88 -41.40 29.81
N LEU A 23 18.43 -41.10 28.64
CA LEU A 23 19.88 -41.07 28.43
C LEU A 23 20.39 -39.63 28.53
N ASP A 24 21.66 -39.49 28.91
CA ASP A 24 22.38 -38.22 28.90
C ASP A 24 22.47 -37.67 27.47
N ALA A 25 22.32 -36.36 27.32
CA ALA A 25 22.39 -35.68 26.02
C ALA A 25 23.72 -35.90 25.28
N ARG A 26 24.82 -36.14 26.00
CA ARG A 26 26.15 -36.41 25.42
C ARG A 26 26.20 -37.73 24.65
N LEU A 27 25.34 -38.68 24.99
CA LEU A 27 25.31 -39.97 24.32
C LEU A 27 24.78 -39.86 22.89
N VAL A 28 24.15 -38.74 22.51
CA VAL A 28 23.61 -38.54 21.16
C VAL A 28 24.68 -38.67 20.07
N GLU A 29 25.95 -38.39 20.38
CA GLU A 29 27.06 -38.49 19.41
C GLU A 29 27.35 -39.93 18.96
N PHE A 30 26.91 -40.93 19.75
CA PHE A 30 27.08 -42.34 19.44
C PHE A 30 25.83 -42.97 18.82
N LEU A 31 24.70 -42.26 18.79
CA LEU A 31 23.47 -42.73 18.20
C LEU A 31 23.28 -42.11 16.81
N TRP A 32 22.73 -42.91 15.89
CA TRP A 32 22.16 -42.35 14.67
C TRP A 32 20.92 -41.50 15.02
N VAL A 33 20.87 -40.29 14.48
CA VAL A 33 19.75 -39.35 14.62
C VAL A 33 19.41 -38.84 13.22
N PRO A 34 18.12 -38.73 12.85
CA PRO A 34 17.75 -38.20 11.54
C PRO A 34 18.22 -36.75 11.40
N ASP A 35 18.77 -36.44 10.23
CA ASP A 35 19.34 -35.15 9.82
C ASP A 35 18.25 -34.14 9.41
N THR A 36 17.25 -33.96 10.28
CA THR A 36 16.13 -33.05 10.00
C THR A 36 16.61 -31.60 9.93
N TYR A 37 16.45 -30.98 8.77
CA TYR A 37 16.70 -29.58 8.54
C TYR A 37 15.39 -28.81 8.32
N ILE A 38 15.43 -27.50 8.61
CA ILE A 38 14.30 -26.59 8.43
C ILE A 38 14.49 -25.89 7.09
N VAL A 39 13.64 -26.22 6.12
CA VAL A 39 13.66 -25.60 4.79
C VAL A 39 13.39 -24.10 4.94
N GLU A 40 14.03 -23.29 4.09
CA GLU A 40 13.80 -21.83 4.08
C GLU A 40 14.18 -21.13 5.41
N SER A 41 14.99 -21.76 6.27
CA SER A 41 15.50 -21.15 7.49
C SER A 41 16.64 -20.17 7.20
N LYS A 42 16.50 -18.93 7.70
CA LYS A 42 17.53 -17.88 7.61
C LYS A 42 18.54 -17.97 8.75
N LYS A 43 18.05 -18.27 9.95
CA LYS A 43 18.86 -18.40 11.17
C LYS A 43 18.18 -19.42 12.09
N SER A 44 18.94 -20.38 12.59
CA SER A 44 18.44 -21.40 13.50
C SER A 44 19.45 -21.61 14.62
N PHE A 45 18.97 -21.72 15.86
CA PHE A 45 19.81 -21.96 17.02
C PHE A 45 19.21 -23.02 17.95
N LEU A 46 20.09 -23.88 18.45
CA LEU A 46 19.79 -24.86 19.48
C LEU A 46 20.02 -24.23 20.85
N HIS A 47 19.11 -24.45 21.80
CA HIS A 47 19.23 -23.87 23.14
C HIS A 47 20.15 -24.72 24.02
N GLU A 48 21.20 -24.14 24.57
CA GLU A 48 22.21 -24.82 25.41
C GLU A 48 22.32 -24.17 26.79
N VAL A 49 21.30 -24.35 27.65
CA VAL A 49 21.27 -23.77 29.00
C VAL A 49 20.61 -24.77 29.95
N THR A 50 21.24 -25.25 31.03
CA THR A 50 22.68 -25.23 31.41
C THR A 50 23.50 -26.35 30.74
N VAL A 51 22.83 -27.32 30.12
CA VAL A 51 23.36 -28.36 29.25
C VAL A 51 22.58 -28.29 27.93
N GLY A 52 23.07 -28.87 26.84
CA GLY A 52 22.32 -28.98 25.59
C GLY A 52 20.90 -29.48 25.85
N ASN A 53 19.87 -28.70 25.47
CA ASN A 53 18.47 -29.03 25.72
C ASN A 53 17.98 -30.13 24.77
N ARG A 54 18.55 -31.33 24.95
CA ARG A 54 18.27 -32.55 24.23
C ARG A 54 17.85 -33.60 25.25
N LEU A 55 16.74 -34.26 24.97
CA LEU A 55 16.23 -35.37 25.75
C LEU A 55 16.20 -36.59 24.84
N ILE A 56 16.83 -37.68 25.27
CA ILE A 56 16.75 -38.97 24.61
C ILE A 56 16.09 -39.94 25.57
N ARG A 57 15.03 -40.61 25.13
CA ARG A 57 14.38 -41.67 25.89
C ARG A 57 14.31 -42.93 25.04
N LEU A 58 14.95 -43.99 25.52
CA LEU A 58 14.97 -45.29 24.88
C LEU A 58 13.93 -46.20 25.54
N PHE A 59 13.11 -46.84 24.72
CA PHE A 59 12.14 -47.85 25.13
C PHE A 59 12.70 -49.24 24.85
N SER A 60 12.28 -50.25 25.62
CA SER A 60 12.81 -51.62 25.51
C SER A 60 12.58 -52.28 24.15
N ASN A 61 11.54 -51.85 23.43
CA ASN A 61 11.24 -52.29 22.06
C ASN A 61 12.14 -51.64 20.98
N GLY A 62 13.19 -50.91 21.36
CA GLY A 62 14.08 -50.20 20.43
C GLY A 62 13.51 -48.87 19.90
N THR A 63 12.34 -48.42 20.36
CA THR A 63 11.85 -47.07 20.03
C THR A 63 12.73 -46.03 20.72
N VAL A 64 13.19 -45.03 19.97
CA VAL A 64 13.88 -43.85 20.48
C VAL A 64 12.96 -42.65 20.39
N LEU A 65 12.80 -41.91 21.49
CA LEU A 65 12.21 -40.58 21.52
C LEU A 65 13.32 -39.56 21.71
N TYR A 66 13.52 -38.72 20.71
CA TYR A 66 14.45 -37.60 20.75
C TYR A 66 13.66 -36.29 20.82
N ALA A 67 14.01 -35.41 21.74
CA ALA A 67 13.39 -34.10 21.84
C ALA A 67 14.46 -33.02 21.99
N LEU A 68 14.32 -31.93 21.24
CA LEU A 68 15.25 -30.81 21.27
C LEU A 68 14.52 -29.47 21.24
N ARG A 69 15.10 -28.47 21.90
CA ARG A 69 14.58 -27.10 21.87
C ARG A 69 15.31 -26.29 20.81
N ILE A 70 14.56 -25.86 19.78
CA ILE A 70 15.06 -25.07 18.65
C ILE A 70 14.32 -23.74 18.63
N THR A 71 15.04 -22.68 18.27
CA THR A 71 14.42 -21.47 17.74
C THR A 71 14.95 -21.22 16.34
N THR A 72 14.03 -20.95 15.42
CA THR A 72 14.35 -20.72 14.03
C THR A 72 13.62 -19.47 13.52
N THR A 73 14.27 -18.76 12.62
CA THR A 73 13.69 -17.68 11.82
C THR A 73 13.57 -18.20 10.39
N VAL A 74 12.33 -18.39 9.93
CA VAL A 74 11.99 -18.96 8.63
C VAL A 74 11.47 -17.87 7.71
N THR A 75 11.71 -17.99 6.40
CA THR A 75 11.10 -17.08 5.43
C THR A 75 9.61 -17.37 5.25
N CYS A 76 8.82 -16.31 5.18
CA CYS A 76 7.43 -16.38 4.77
C CYS A 76 7.20 -15.29 3.73
N ASN A 77 6.77 -15.69 2.53
CA ASN A 77 6.43 -14.76 1.47
C ASN A 77 5.03 -14.22 1.74
N MET A 78 4.94 -12.94 2.13
CA MET A 78 3.69 -12.31 2.55
C MET A 78 3.11 -11.45 1.42
N ASP A 79 1.79 -11.54 1.21
CA ASP A 79 1.08 -10.61 0.34
C ASP A 79 0.55 -9.42 1.15
N LEU A 80 1.13 -8.25 0.93
CA LEU A 80 0.80 -7.02 1.65
C LEU A 80 -0.22 -6.14 0.90
N SER A 81 -0.83 -6.63 -0.18
CA SER A 81 -1.83 -5.88 -0.96
C SER A 81 -2.96 -5.29 -0.09
N LYS A 82 -3.47 -6.08 0.87
CA LYS A 82 -4.53 -5.68 1.82
C LYS A 82 -4.02 -5.07 3.12
N TYR A 83 -2.74 -4.74 3.23
CA TYR A 83 -2.17 -4.21 4.46
C TYR A 83 -2.91 -2.94 4.95
N PRO A 84 -3.32 -2.84 6.24
CA PRO A 84 -3.02 -3.75 7.37
C PRO A 84 -4.11 -4.80 7.67
N MET A 85 -5.15 -4.92 6.85
CA MET A 85 -6.24 -5.90 6.99
C MET A 85 -5.89 -7.26 6.35
N ASP A 86 -4.59 -7.56 6.28
CA ASP A 86 -4.06 -8.74 5.62
C ASP A 86 -4.12 -9.99 6.51
N THR A 87 -4.29 -11.12 5.83
CA THR A 87 -4.15 -12.45 6.43
C THR A 87 -3.05 -13.19 5.68
N GLN A 88 -2.06 -13.67 6.43
CA GLN A 88 -0.85 -14.27 5.88
C GLN A 88 -0.85 -15.77 6.14
N THR A 89 -0.54 -16.53 5.10
CA THR A 89 -0.35 -17.97 5.22
C THR A 89 1.14 -18.27 5.24
N CYS A 90 1.66 -18.68 6.40
CA CYS A 90 3.05 -19.06 6.55
C CYS A 90 3.20 -20.57 6.71
N LYS A 91 4.31 -21.10 6.20
CA LYS A 91 4.64 -22.52 6.22
C LYS A 91 5.95 -22.73 6.97
N LEU A 92 5.97 -23.69 7.88
CA LEU A 92 7.19 -24.24 8.49
C LEU A 92 7.39 -25.62 7.89
N GLN A 93 8.56 -25.85 7.28
CA GLN A 93 8.83 -27.07 6.53
C GLN A 93 10.03 -27.80 7.15
N LEU A 94 9.88 -29.11 7.37
CA LEU A 94 10.92 -30.00 7.86
C LEU A 94 11.17 -31.10 6.84
N GLU A 95 12.44 -31.38 6.58
CA GLU A 95 12.89 -32.36 5.59
C GLU A 95 14.23 -32.97 6.02
N SER A 96 14.65 -34.08 5.41
CA SER A 96 15.98 -34.68 5.60
C SER A 96 16.96 -34.02 4.64
N TRP A 97 18.17 -33.77 5.11
CA TRP A 97 19.20 -33.12 4.30
C TRP A 97 19.85 -34.09 3.30
N GLY A 98 20.15 -35.31 3.73
CA GLY A 98 20.90 -36.30 2.95
C GLY A 98 20.11 -37.54 2.56
N TYR A 99 19.11 -37.97 3.35
CA TYR A 99 18.36 -39.19 3.09
C TYR A 99 17.15 -38.91 2.21
N ASP A 100 17.04 -39.66 1.11
CA ASP A 100 15.86 -39.60 0.25
C ASP A 100 14.65 -40.27 0.94
N GLY A 101 13.49 -40.22 0.27
CA GLY A 101 12.26 -40.83 0.78
C GLY A 101 12.26 -42.35 0.81
N ASN A 102 13.23 -43.03 0.18
CA ASN A 102 13.39 -44.47 0.29
C ASN A 102 14.14 -44.85 1.58
N ASP A 103 15.07 -44.00 2.02
CA ASP A 103 15.84 -44.19 3.24
C ASP A 103 15.11 -43.71 4.50
N VAL A 104 14.54 -42.48 4.45
CA VAL A 104 13.89 -41.84 5.60
C VAL A 104 12.56 -41.21 5.19
N GLU A 105 11.47 -41.72 5.76
CA GLU A 105 10.14 -41.16 5.59
C GLU A 105 9.68 -40.42 6.85
N PHE A 106 9.33 -39.12 6.71
CA PHE A 106 8.74 -38.35 7.79
C PHE A 106 7.22 -38.42 7.77
N SER A 107 6.61 -38.66 8.93
CA SER A 107 5.16 -38.62 9.12
C SER A 107 4.77 -37.91 10.43
N TRP A 108 3.59 -37.30 10.42
CA TRP A 108 3.01 -36.70 11.63
C TRP A 108 2.38 -37.78 12.50
N LEU A 109 2.93 -38.04 13.68
CA LEU A 109 2.47 -39.11 14.59
C LEU A 109 0.97 -39.05 14.91
N ARG A 110 0.39 -37.84 15.02
CA ARG A 110 -1.02 -37.62 15.35
C ARG A 110 -1.65 -36.53 14.48
N GLY A 111 -1.21 -36.38 13.22
CA GLY A 111 -1.69 -35.30 12.34
C GLY A 111 -1.62 -33.93 13.03
N ASN A 112 -2.73 -33.17 13.02
CA ASN A 112 -2.82 -31.84 13.63
C ASN A 112 -2.52 -31.84 15.14
N ASP A 113 -2.89 -32.90 15.89
CA ASP A 113 -2.66 -33.00 17.35
C ASP A 113 -1.18 -33.16 17.72
N SER A 114 -0.31 -33.36 16.73
CA SER A 114 1.14 -33.38 16.89
C SER A 114 1.67 -31.99 17.27
N VAL A 115 1.00 -30.93 16.84
CA VAL A 115 1.35 -29.55 17.14
C VAL A 115 0.55 -29.10 18.35
N ARG A 116 1.22 -28.55 19.36
CA ARG A 116 0.57 -28.11 20.60
C ARG A 116 1.12 -26.77 21.07
N GLY A 117 0.29 -26.00 21.75
CA GLY A 117 0.68 -24.72 22.36
C GLY A 117 0.60 -23.52 21.41
N LEU A 118 0.08 -23.71 20.19
CA LEU A 118 -0.23 -22.62 19.26
C LEU A 118 -1.47 -21.82 19.72
N GLU A 119 -2.44 -22.49 20.35
CA GLU A 119 -3.69 -21.89 20.84
C GLU A 119 -3.51 -20.81 21.91
N ASN A 120 -2.49 -20.94 22.76
CA ASN A 120 -2.20 -19.99 23.84
C ASN A 120 -1.14 -18.95 23.43
N LEU A 121 -0.73 -18.93 22.16
CA LEU A 121 0.30 -18.01 21.69
C LEU A 121 -0.29 -16.62 21.49
N ARG A 122 0.13 -15.66 22.32
CA ARG A 122 -0.19 -14.25 22.15
C ARG A 122 0.95 -13.55 21.43
N LEU A 123 0.77 -13.26 20.15
CA LEU A 123 1.67 -12.39 19.39
C LEU A 123 1.16 -10.95 19.51
N ALA A 124 2.06 -9.96 19.56
CA ALA A 124 1.67 -8.55 19.72
C ALA A 124 0.91 -8.03 18.48
N GLN A 125 1.39 -8.38 17.28
CA GLN A 125 0.88 -7.83 16.02
C GLN A 125 -0.06 -8.77 15.25
N TYR A 126 -0.05 -10.07 15.55
CA TYR A 126 -0.81 -11.08 14.82
C TYR A 126 -1.63 -11.96 15.77
N THR A 127 -2.63 -12.61 15.23
CA THR A 127 -3.39 -13.69 15.86
C THR A 127 -3.35 -14.89 14.94
N ILE A 128 -3.15 -16.07 15.51
CA ILE A 128 -3.23 -17.31 14.75
C ILE A 128 -4.71 -17.66 14.61
N GLN A 129 -5.21 -17.74 13.38
CA GLN A 129 -6.60 -18.14 13.14
C GLN A 129 -6.71 -19.65 13.05
N GLN A 130 -5.91 -20.27 12.18
CA GLN A 130 -5.96 -21.69 11.89
C GLN A 130 -4.55 -22.24 11.65
N TYR A 131 -4.38 -23.54 11.88
CA TYR A 131 -3.16 -24.26 11.54
C TYR A 131 -3.48 -25.69 11.13
N PHE A 132 -2.67 -26.25 10.25
CA PHE A 132 -2.82 -27.61 9.77
C PHE A 132 -1.46 -28.23 9.41
N THR A 133 -1.40 -29.54 9.57
CA THR A 133 -0.22 -30.34 9.25
C THR A 133 -0.45 -31.09 7.95
N LEU A 134 0.50 -30.99 7.02
CA LEU A 134 0.51 -31.79 5.79
C LEU A 134 1.82 -32.55 5.66
N VAL A 135 1.78 -33.57 4.80
CA VAL A 135 2.97 -34.26 4.29
C VAL A 135 2.99 -34.06 2.78
N THR A 136 4.14 -33.67 2.26
CA THR A 136 4.35 -33.40 0.83
C THR A 136 5.66 -34.04 0.38
N VAL A 137 5.83 -34.29 -0.91
CA VAL A 137 7.09 -34.78 -1.47
C VAL A 137 7.75 -33.66 -2.27
N SER A 138 9.03 -33.43 -2.04
CA SER A 138 9.84 -32.49 -2.81
C SER A 138 10.75 -33.25 -3.76
N GLN A 139 10.62 -32.99 -5.05
CA GLN A 139 11.56 -33.48 -6.05
C GLN A 139 12.78 -32.56 -6.10
N GLN A 140 13.96 -33.11 -5.89
CA GLN A 140 15.26 -32.44 -6.01
C GLN A 140 16.12 -33.21 -7.00
N GLU A 141 17.22 -32.60 -7.46
CA GLU A 141 18.17 -33.25 -8.38
C GLU A 141 18.74 -34.55 -7.80
N THR A 142 18.86 -34.65 -6.47
CA THR A 142 19.40 -35.82 -5.75
C THR A 142 18.36 -36.91 -5.49
N GLY A 143 17.06 -36.63 -5.63
CA GLY A 143 16.00 -37.59 -5.35
C GLY A 143 14.70 -36.97 -4.85
N ASN A 144 13.79 -37.82 -4.42
CA ASN A 144 12.51 -37.42 -3.85
C ASN A 144 12.58 -37.43 -2.32
N TYR A 145 12.32 -36.29 -1.69
CA TYR A 145 12.41 -36.12 -0.23
C TYR A 145 11.03 -35.92 0.38
N THR A 146 10.76 -36.62 1.48
CA THR A 146 9.53 -36.44 2.24
C THR A 146 9.61 -35.20 3.12
N ARG A 147 8.63 -34.30 3.01
CA ARG A 147 8.58 -33.01 3.69
C ARG A 147 7.35 -32.89 4.57
N LEU A 148 7.56 -32.59 5.85
CA LEU A 148 6.50 -32.22 6.77
C LEU A 148 6.24 -30.72 6.66
N VAL A 149 4.99 -30.33 6.45
CA VAL A 149 4.58 -28.94 6.35
C VAL A 149 3.62 -28.63 7.50
N LEU A 150 3.98 -27.65 8.33
CA LEU A 150 3.07 -27.01 9.26
C LEU A 150 2.67 -25.65 8.67
N GLN A 151 1.44 -25.56 8.21
CA GLN A 151 0.88 -24.32 7.69
C GLN A 151 0.04 -23.64 8.77
N PHE A 152 0.24 -22.35 8.95
CA PHE A 152 -0.52 -21.55 9.90
C PHE A 152 -0.90 -20.20 9.29
N GLU A 153 -2.14 -19.80 9.59
CA GLU A 153 -2.76 -18.58 9.12
C GLU A 153 -2.66 -17.51 10.21
N LEU A 154 -2.02 -16.40 9.87
CA LEU A 154 -1.78 -15.26 10.73
C LEU A 154 -2.64 -14.09 10.28
N ARG A 155 -3.56 -13.65 11.14
CA ARG A 155 -4.33 -12.42 10.93
C ARG A 155 -3.71 -11.27 11.68
N ARG A 156 -3.49 -10.13 11.01
CA ARG A 156 -2.95 -8.94 11.66
C ARG A 156 -3.99 -8.27 12.57
N ASN A 157 -3.54 -7.80 13.73
CA ASN A 157 -4.35 -6.98 14.62
C ASN A 157 -4.41 -5.54 14.09
N VAL A 158 -5.54 -5.15 13.52
CA VAL A 158 -5.74 -3.86 12.83
C VAL A 158 -5.89 -2.65 13.75
N LEU A 159 -6.28 -2.86 15.02
CA LEU A 159 -6.65 -1.77 15.94
C LEU A 159 -5.55 -0.71 16.11
N TYR A 160 -4.30 -1.14 16.21
CA TYR A 160 -3.14 -0.26 16.33
C TYR A 160 -3.06 0.71 15.13
N PHE A 161 -3.17 0.19 13.91
CA PHE A 161 -3.11 0.98 12.68
C PHE A 161 -4.31 1.92 12.54
N ILE A 162 -5.49 1.51 13.01
CA ILE A 162 -6.69 2.36 13.05
C ILE A 162 -6.42 3.61 13.89
N LEU A 163 -5.92 3.42 15.11
CA LEU A 163 -5.67 4.53 16.04
C LEU A 163 -4.48 5.41 15.63
N GLU A 164 -3.44 4.83 15.06
CA GLU A 164 -2.22 5.56 14.69
C GLU A 164 -2.33 6.26 13.33
N THR A 165 -3.04 5.68 12.35
CA THR A 165 -3.06 6.18 10.97
C THR A 165 -4.44 6.61 10.48
N TYR A 166 -5.48 5.77 10.62
CA TYR A 166 -6.81 6.07 10.07
C TYR A 166 -7.54 7.19 10.83
N VAL A 167 -7.49 7.16 12.16
CA VAL A 167 -8.13 8.17 13.00
C VAL A 167 -7.49 9.56 12.80
N PRO A 168 -6.14 9.73 12.87
CA PRO A 168 -5.51 11.01 12.61
C PRO A 168 -5.72 11.53 11.19
N SER A 169 -5.64 10.67 10.15
CA SER A 169 -5.91 11.10 8.77
C SER A 169 -7.36 11.57 8.57
N THR A 170 -8.33 10.87 9.18
CA THR A 170 -9.74 11.32 9.18
C THR A 170 -9.87 12.68 9.85
N PHE A 171 -9.23 12.90 11.00
CA PHE A 171 -9.25 14.21 11.66
C PHE A 171 -8.61 15.31 10.80
N LEU A 172 -7.53 15.02 10.08
CA LEU A 172 -6.92 15.99 9.15
C LEU A 172 -7.85 16.37 8.00
N VAL A 173 -8.62 15.42 7.46
CA VAL A 173 -9.66 15.71 6.46
C VAL A 173 -10.79 16.53 7.07
N VAL A 174 -11.22 16.22 8.29
CA VAL A 174 -12.24 17.03 8.99
C VAL A 174 -11.75 18.46 9.21
N LEU A 175 -10.49 18.63 9.63
CA LEU A 175 -9.88 19.94 9.83
C LEU A 175 -9.76 20.75 8.53
N SER A 176 -9.53 20.09 7.39
CA SER A 176 -9.38 20.80 6.11
C SER A 176 -10.68 21.50 5.69
N TRP A 177 -11.85 20.87 5.88
CA TRP A 177 -13.14 21.49 5.54
C TRP A 177 -13.71 22.42 6.63
N VAL A 178 -13.09 22.51 7.82
CA VAL A 178 -13.39 23.59 8.78
C VAL A 178 -13.10 24.96 8.14
N SER A 179 -12.16 25.02 7.21
CA SER A 179 -11.85 26.24 6.45
C SER A 179 -13.06 26.82 5.70
N PHE A 180 -14.03 26.00 5.28
CA PHE A 180 -15.26 26.45 4.62
C PHE A 180 -16.16 27.29 5.54
N TRP A 181 -16.04 27.13 6.86
CA TRP A 181 -16.84 27.86 7.84
C TRP A 181 -16.25 29.23 8.21
N ILE A 182 -14.96 29.43 7.96
CA ILE A 182 -14.25 30.69 8.21
C ILE A 182 -14.66 31.70 7.14
N SER A 183 -14.69 33.01 7.40
CA SER A 183 -14.98 34.01 6.35
C SER A 183 -13.94 34.01 5.23
N LEU A 184 -14.36 34.30 3.99
CA LEU A 184 -13.46 34.44 2.83
C LEU A 184 -12.46 35.60 2.99
N ASP A 185 -12.81 36.60 3.81
CA ASP A 185 -11.97 37.77 4.08
C ASP A 185 -10.74 37.43 4.95
N SER A 186 -10.80 36.33 5.70
CA SER A 186 -9.72 35.88 6.59
C SER A 186 -8.69 35.01 5.86
N VAL A 187 -8.08 35.56 4.81
CA VAL A 187 -7.09 34.89 3.95
C VAL A 187 -5.97 34.18 4.74
N PRO A 188 -5.34 34.79 5.76
CA PRO A 188 -4.26 34.14 6.50
C PRO A 188 -4.72 32.88 7.26
N ALA A 189 -5.95 32.87 7.78
CA ALA A 189 -6.48 31.75 8.53
C ALA A 189 -6.77 30.54 7.63
N ARG A 190 -7.43 30.76 6.48
CA ARG A 190 -7.76 29.69 5.53
C ARG A 190 -6.50 29.09 4.88
N THR A 191 -5.55 29.93 4.46
CA THR A 191 -4.28 29.48 3.87
C THR A 191 -3.43 28.70 4.86
N CYS A 192 -3.34 29.16 6.11
CA CYS A 192 -2.62 28.45 7.17
C CYS A 192 -3.19 27.05 7.42
N ILE A 193 -4.51 26.92 7.61
CA ILE A 193 -5.16 25.62 7.83
C ILE A 193 -4.99 24.70 6.61
N GLY A 194 -5.16 25.21 5.39
CA GLY A 194 -4.99 24.42 4.17
C GLY A 194 -3.56 23.91 3.98
N VAL A 195 -2.55 24.76 4.15
CA VAL A 195 -1.14 24.36 4.00
C VAL A 195 -0.71 23.41 5.11
N THR A 196 -1.08 23.70 6.38
CA THR A 196 -0.72 22.85 7.51
C THR A 196 -1.37 21.47 7.42
N THR A 197 -2.62 21.37 6.96
CA THR A 197 -3.28 20.06 6.78
C THR A 197 -2.66 19.25 5.64
N VAL A 198 -2.32 19.86 4.50
CA VAL A 198 -1.58 19.18 3.40
C VAL A 198 -0.22 18.69 3.88
N LEU A 199 0.54 19.54 4.58
CA LEU A 199 1.85 19.18 5.11
C LEU A 199 1.73 18.01 6.11
N SER A 200 0.82 18.12 7.08
CA SER A 200 0.58 17.08 8.08
C SER A 200 0.16 15.75 7.45
N MET A 201 -0.69 15.80 6.42
CA MET A 201 -1.13 14.61 5.69
C MET A 201 0.02 13.97 4.91
N THR A 202 0.89 14.79 4.31
CA THR A 202 2.10 14.33 3.62
C THR A 202 3.08 13.67 4.59
N THR A 203 3.29 14.26 5.76
CA THR A 203 4.12 13.70 6.82
C THR A 203 3.58 12.36 7.32
N LEU A 204 2.26 12.25 7.56
CA LEU A 204 1.62 10.99 7.96
C LEU A 204 1.80 9.92 6.88
N MET A 205 1.62 10.27 5.60
CA MET A 205 1.80 9.34 4.48
C MET A 205 3.24 8.82 4.39
N ILE A 206 4.24 9.69 4.54
CA ILE A 206 5.65 9.27 4.54
C ILE A 206 5.95 8.39 5.77
N GLY A 207 5.49 8.79 6.96
CA GLY A 207 5.68 8.03 8.19
C GLY A 207 5.06 6.63 8.16
N SER A 208 3.90 6.49 7.52
CA SER A 208 3.27 5.16 7.35
C SER A 208 4.12 4.22 6.47
N ARG A 209 4.85 4.77 5.48
CA ARG A 209 5.66 3.98 4.54
C ARG A 209 6.99 3.51 5.13
N THR A 210 7.58 4.26 6.07
CA THR A 210 8.86 3.86 6.70
C THR A 210 8.71 2.64 7.61
N SER A 211 7.49 2.36 8.08
CA SER A 211 7.20 1.19 8.93
C SER A 211 7.24 -0.15 8.17
N LEU A 212 7.24 -0.14 6.84
CA LEU A 212 7.32 -1.35 6.02
C LEU A 212 8.55 -1.34 5.11
N PRO A 213 9.19 -2.50 4.87
CA PRO A 213 10.27 -2.58 3.90
C PRO A 213 9.77 -2.23 2.49
N ASN A 214 10.54 -1.40 1.77
CA ASN A 214 10.23 -0.87 0.44
C ASN A 214 10.25 -1.92 -0.70
N THR A 215 10.17 -3.22 -0.39
CA THR A 215 10.44 -4.30 -1.35
C THR A 215 9.27 -4.66 -2.25
N ASN A 216 8.05 -4.19 -1.92
CA ASN A 216 6.85 -4.57 -2.65
C ASN A 216 6.36 -3.39 -3.50
N CYS A 217 6.56 -3.49 -4.83
CA CYS A 217 6.04 -2.57 -5.85
C CYS A 217 4.53 -2.76 -6.08
N PHE A 218 3.75 -2.76 -4.99
CA PHE A 218 2.30 -2.93 -5.05
C PHE A 218 1.61 -1.87 -4.21
N ILE A 219 0.48 -1.37 -4.72
CA ILE A 219 -0.37 -0.43 -4.02
C ILE A 219 -1.04 -1.15 -2.86
N LYS A 220 -0.80 -0.68 -1.63
CA LYS A 220 -1.39 -1.23 -0.41
C LYS A 220 -2.73 -0.58 -0.10
N ALA A 221 -3.62 -1.28 0.59
CA ALA A 221 -4.91 -0.72 1.02
C ALA A 221 -4.75 0.58 1.84
N ILE A 222 -3.73 0.66 2.70
CA ILE A 222 -3.42 1.87 3.46
C ILE A 222 -2.99 3.05 2.56
N ASP A 223 -2.21 2.78 1.50
CA ASP A 223 -1.76 3.82 0.56
C ASP A 223 -2.95 4.39 -0.21
N VAL A 224 -3.95 3.55 -0.55
CA VAL A 224 -5.20 4.00 -1.19
C VAL A 224 -5.98 4.91 -0.26
N TYR A 225 -6.17 4.53 1.01
CA TYR A 225 -6.89 5.36 1.99
C TYR A 225 -6.23 6.73 2.19
N LEU A 226 -4.92 6.73 2.40
CA LEU A 226 -4.15 7.96 2.57
C LEU A 226 -4.17 8.80 1.28
N GLY A 227 -4.19 8.18 0.09
CA GLY A 227 -4.37 8.86 -1.19
C GLY A 227 -5.75 9.52 -1.34
N ILE A 228 -6.82 8.87 -0.87
CA ILE A 228 -8.16 9.45 -0.83
C ILE A 228 -8.16 10.67 0.10
N CYS A 229 -7.71 10.50 1.35
CA CYS A 229 -7.63 11.59 2.33
C CYS A 229 -6.78 12.77 1.83
N PHE A 230 -5.63 12.50 1.20
CA PHE A 230 -4.78 13.53 0.61
C PHE A 230 -5.50 14.31 -0.49
N SER A 231 -6.26 13.61 -1.35
CA SER A 231 -7.05 14.23 -2.42
C SER A 231 -8.13 15.18 -1.86
N PHE A 232 -8.79 14.82 -0.76
CA PHE A 232 -9.77 15.69 -0.10
C PHE A 232 -9.13 16.92 0.55
N VAL A 233 -8.01 16.74 1.26
CA VAL A 233 -7.28 17.86 1.87
C VAL A 233 -6.76 18.83 0.81
N PHE A 234 -6.16 18.31 -0.27
CA PHE A 234 -5.72 19.11 -1.40
C PHE A 234 -6.90 19.78 -2.13
N GLY A 235 -8.02 19.06 -2.28
CA GLY A 235 -9.26 19.59 -2.84
C GLY A 235 -9.82 20.78 -2.06
N ALA A 236 -9.75 20.76 -0.72
CA ALA A 236 -10.17 21.88 0.11
C ALA A 236 -9.27 23.12 -0.08
N LEU A 237 -7.95 22.92 -0.23
CA LEU A 237 -7.02 24.01 -0.56
C LEU A 237 -7.30 24.61 -1.95
N LEU A 238 -7.59 23.75 -2.93
CA LEU A 238 -7.90 24.17 -4.30
C LEU A 238 -9.24 24.89 -4.38
N GLU A 239 -10.25 24.45 -3.62
CA GLU A 239 -11.53 25.12 -3.47
C GLU A 239 -11.34 26.55 -2.96
N TYR A 240 -10.52 26.73 -1.91
CA TYR A 240 -10.22 28.07 -1.40
C TYR A 240 -9.55 28.95 -2.46
N ALA A 241 -8.59 28.42 -3.22
CA ALA A 241 -7.92 29.17 -4.28
C ALA A 241 -8.92 29.64 -5.36
N VAL A 242 -9.87 28.78 -5.75
CA VAL A 242 -10.93 29.09 -6.71
C VAL A 242 -11.92 30.10 -6.13
N ALA A 243 -12.37 29.91 -4.89
CA ALA A 243 -13.29 30.82 -4.21
C ALA A 243 -12.69 32.22 -4.04
N HIS A 244 -11.40 32.30 -3.65
CA HIS A 244 -10.69 33.58 -3.53
C HIS A 244 -10.51 34.27 -4.88
N TYR A 245 -10.09 33.55 -5.93
CA TYR A 245 -9.94 34.10 -7.26
C TYR A 245 -11.26 34.63 -7.84
N SER A 246 -12.36 33.88 -7.67
CA SER A 246 -13.69 34.31 -8.12
C SER A 246 -14.21 35.55 -7.36
N SER A 247 -13.94 35.63 -6.04
CA SER A 247 -14.24 36.82 -5.24
C SER A 247 -13.50 38.06 -5.76
N LEU A 248 -12.20 37.93 -6.07
CA LEU A 248 -11.39 39.03 -6.64
C LEU A 248 -11.95 39.51 -7.98
N GLN A 249 -12.36 38.59 -8.86
CA GLN A 249 -12.97 38.97 -10.14
C GLN A 249 -14.28 39.72 -9.96
N GLN A 250 -15.14 39.31 -9.02
CA GLN A 250 -16.40 40.02 -8.74
C GLN A 250 -16.15 41.42 -8.17
N MET A 251 -15.16 41.58 -7.29
CA MET A 251 -14.77 42.90 -6.79
C MET A 251 -14.29 43.81 -7.93
N ALA A 252 -13.46 43.28 -8.84
CA ALA A 252 -12.99 44.03 -10.01
C ALA A 252 -14.11 44.41 -11.00
N VAL A 253 -15.16 43.58 -11.13
CA VAL A 253 -16.34 43.90 -11.94
C VAL A 253 -17.23 44.94 -11.25
N LYS A 254 -17.41 44.84 -9.93
CA LYS A 254 -18.21 45.80 -9.15
C LYS A 254 -17.59 47.19 -9.12
N ASP A 255 -16.27 47.28 -9.02
CA ASP A 255 -15.52 48.54 -9.02
C ASP A 255 -15.54 49.25 -10.39
N ARG A 256 -15.83 48.50 -11.48
CA ARG A 256 -16.03 49.09 -12.82
C ARG A 256 -17.35 49.82 -13.01
N GLY A 257 -18.34 49.66 -12.11
CA GLY A 257 -19.65 50.35 -12.16
C GLY A 257 -20.46 50.12 -13.46
N PRO A 258 -21.76 50.45 -13.50
CA PRO A 258 -22.45 50.57 -14.77
C PRO A 258 -21.82 51.74 -15.51
N ALA A 259 -21.38 51.54 -16.76
CA ALA A 259 -20.98 52.64 -17.61
C ALA A 259 -22.12 53.67 -17.60
N LYS A 260 -21.89 54.85 -17.02
CA LYS A 260 -22.73 56.01 -17.27
C LYS A 260 -22.79 56.18 -18.78
N ASP A 261 -23.99 56.24 -19.33
CA ASP A 261 -24.26 56.56 -20.74
C ASP A 261 -23.31 57.67 -21.20
N SER A 262 -22.32 57.27 -22.00
CA SER A 262 -21.33 58.13 -22.61
C SER A 262 -21.56 57.99 -24.10
N GLU A 263 -22.20 59.02 -24.66
CA GLU A 263 -22.43 59.36 -26.07
C GLU A 263 -21.90 58.37 -27.12
N GLU A 264 -22.78 57.96 -28.04
CA GLU A 264 -22.44 57.26 -29.29
C GLU A 264 -21.28 57.97 -30.02
N VAL A 265 -20.06 57.45 -29.88
CA VAL A 265 -18.94 57.84 -30.73
C VAL A 265 -18.95 56.95 -31.97
N ASN A 266 -19.36 57.56 -33.09
CA ASN A 266 -19.49 56.98 -34.43
C ASN A 266 -18.18 56.31 -34.90
N ILE A 267 -18.19 54.98 -35.04
CA ILE A 267 -17.02 54.12 -35.35
C ILE A 267 -16.46 54.31 -36.78
N THR A 268 -17.16 55.05 -37.63
CA THR A 268 -16.78 55.26 -39.04
C THR A 268 -15.51 56.08 -39.26
N ASN A 269 -15.10 56.92 -38.30
CA ASN A 269 -13.91 57.79 -38.47
C ASN A 269 -12.57 57.15 -38.07
N ILE A 270 -12.58 56.03 -37.32
CA ILE A 270 -11.34 55.37 -36.85
C ILE A 270 -10.78 54.38 -37.91
N ILE A 271 -11.63 53.85 -38.78
CA ILE A 271 -11.22 52.92 -39.84
C ILE A 271 -10.43 53.66 -40.93
N ASN A 272 -10.74 54.93 -41.20
CA ASN A 272 -10.03 55.73 -42.21
C ASN A 272 -8.63 56.19 -41.78
N SER A 273 -8.35 56.34 -40.48
CA SER A 273 -7.01 56.72 -40.01
C SER A 273 -6.04 55.53 -40.00
N SER A 274 -6.55 54.32 -39.78
CA SER A 274 -5.76 53.08 -39.66
C SER A 274 -5.22 52.56 -41.01
N ILE A 275 -5.91 52.83 -42.12
CA ILE A 275 -5.50 52.39 -43.47
C ILE A 275 -4.34 53.24 -44.03
N SER A 276 -4.10 54.44 -43.49
CA SER A 276 -3.00 55.32 -43.93
C SER A 276 -1.62 54.96 -43.35
N SER A 277 -1.59 54.18 -42.25
CA SER A 277 -0.36 53.80 -41.55
C SER A 277 0.22 52.47 -42.03
N PHE A 278 -0.60 51.59 -42.61
CA PHE A 278 -0.12 50.28 -43.12
C PHE A 278 0.52 50.37 -44.52
N LYS A 279 0.16 51.38 -45.32
CA LYS A 279 0.66 51.57 -46.69
C LYS A 279 2.10 52.13 -46.77
N ARG A 280 2.71 52.50 -45.64
CA ARG A 280 4.02 53.18 -45.60
C ARG A 280 5.20 52.29 -45.18
N LYS A 281 4.95 51.01 -44.84
CA LYS A 281 5.99 50.09 -44.33
C LYS A 281 6.40 48.97 -45.29
N ILE A 282 5.85 48.94 -46.52
CA ILE A 282 6.20 47.97 -47.58
C ILE A 282 6.80 48.72 -48.78
N SER A 283 7.85 49.50 -48.53
CA SER A 283 8.67 50.11 -49.58
C SER A 283 10.09 50.24 -49.05
N PHE A 284 10.83 49.12 -49.03
CA PHE A 284 12.29 49.00 -49.23
C PHE A 284 12.72 47.57 -48.86
N ALA A 285 12.64 46.66 -49.84
CA ALA A 285 13.48 45.47 -49.96
C ALA A 285 13.11 44.77 -51.28
N SER A 286 13.62 45.29 -52.39
CA SER A 286 13.63 44.61 -53.68
C SER A 286 14.74 43.55 -53.68
N ILE A 287 14.38 42.27 -53.77
CA ILE A 287 15.22 41.24 -54.40
C ILE A 287 14.29 40.43 -55.30
N GLU A 288 14.53 40.55 -56.60
CA GLU A 288 13.96 39.73 -57.67
C GLU A 288 14.32 38.26 -57.46
N ILE A 289 13.41 37.33 -57.80
CA ILE A 289 13.71 36.08 -58.51
C ILE A 289 12.40 35.56 -59.12
N SER A 290 12.44 35.41 -60.44
CA SER A 290 11.47 34.73 -61.29
C SER A 290 11.73 33.22 -61.27
N GLY A 291 10.66 32.40 -61.33
CA GLY A 291 10.72 30.98 -61.70
C GLY A 291 10.99 29.99 -60.57
N ASP A 292 9.92 29.32 -60.09
CA ASP A 292 9.70 27.86 -60.23
C ASP A 292 8.77 27.31 -59.14
N ASN A 293 7.75 26.58 -59.60
CA ASN A 293 6.91 25.59 -58.92
C ASN A 293 6.92 25.53 -57.37
N VAL A 294 5.85 26.03 -56.74
CA VAL A 294 5.46 25.60 -55.38
C VAL A 294 4.09 24.93 -55.45
N ASN A 295 4.09 23.63 -55.19
CA ASN A 295 2.96 22.73 -55.24
C ASN A 295 2.00 23.01 -54.06
N TYR A 296 0.74 23.32 -54.35
CA TYR A 296 -0.34 23.46 -53.36
C TYR A 296 -0.83 22.07 -52.92
N SER A 297 -0.06 21.38 -52.08
CA SER A 297 -0.50 20.08 -51.53
C SER A 297 0.20 19.64 -50.25
N ASP A 298 0.63 20.58 -49.39
CA ASP A 298 0.97 20.20 -48.02
C ASP A 298 0.79 21.33 -47.00
N LEU A 299 -0.45 21.49 -46.53
CA LEU A 299 -0.77 22.22 -45.30
C LEU A 299 -1.62 21.31 -44.41
N THR A 300 -1.06 20.14 -44.09
CA THR A 300 -1.60 19.29 -43.04
C THR A 300 -1.20 19.88 -41.67
N MET A 301 -2.13 20.58 -41.01
CA MET A 301 -1.94 20.98 -39.61
C MET A 301 -1.65 19.75 -38.74
N LYS A 302 -0.51 19.74 -38.03
CA LYS A 302 -0.12 18.69 -37.10
C LYS A 302 -1.22 18.46 -36.05
N ALA A 303 -1.59 17.19 -35.83
CA ALA A 303 -2.61 16.75 -34.88
C ALA A 303 -2.40 17.24 -33.43
N SER A 304 -1.17 17.59 -33.06
CA SER A 304 -0.81 18.18 -31.76
C SER A 304 -1.51 19.50 -31.47
N ASP A 305 -1.70 20.37 -32.47
CA ASP A 305 -2.30 21.69 -32.26
C ASP A 305 -3.83 21.65 -32.22
N LYS A 306 -4.43 20.65 -32.89
CA LYS A 306 -5.86 20.33 -32.79
C LYS A 306 -6.24 19.88 -31.38
N PHE A 307 -5.40 19.06 -30.75
CA PHE A 307 -5.65 18.59 -29.39
C PHE A 307 -5.54 19.75 -28.37
N LYS A 308 -4.53 20.62 -28.50
CA LYS A 308 -4.38 21.81 -27.65
C LYS A 308 -5.57 22.77 -27.77
N PHE A 309 -6.08 23.00 -28.98
CA PHE A 309 -7.22 23.91 -29.20
C PHE A 309 -8.53 23.32 -28.67
N VAL A 310 -8.82 22.04 -28.95
CA VAL A 310 -10.04 21.35 -28.46
C VAL A 310 -10.02 21.21 -26.94
N PHE A 311 -8.86 20.92 -26.34
CA PHE A 311 -8.73 20.83 -24.88
C PHE A 311 -8.91 22.20 -24.21
N ARG A 312 -8.38 23.28 -24.82
CA ARG A 312 -8.56 24.66 -24.35
C ARG A 312 -10.02 25.11 -24.43
N GLU A 313 -10.74 24.71 -25.47
CA GLU A 313 -12.15 25.05 -25.67
C GLU A 313 -13.08 24.21 -24.78
N LYS A 314 -12.75 22.94 -24.51
CA LYS A 314 -13.44 22.10 -23.51
C LYS A 314 -13.18 22.58 -22.08
N ILE A 315 -11.95 22.97 -21.77
CA ILE A 315 -11.59 23.57 -20.47
C ILE A 315 -12.31 24.92 -20.32
N SER A 316 -12.36 25.77 -21.36
CA SER A 316 -13.13 27.02 -21.33
C SER A 316 -14.61 26.75 -21.10
N ARG A 317 -15.21 25.76 -21.77
CA ARG A 317 -16.62 25.39 -21.54
C ARG A 317 -16.89 24.78 -20.17
N ILE A 318 -15.94 24.04 -19.59
CA ILE A 318 -16.03 23.58 -18.20
C ILE A 318 -15.90 24.76 -17.23
N ILE A 319 -15.01 25.72 -17.50
CA ILE A 319 -14.83 26.94 -16.72
C ILE A 319 -16.05 27.86 -16.83
N ASP A 320 -16.72 27.93 -17.99
CA ASP A 320 -17.96 28.67 -18.23
C ASP A 320 -19.20 27.92 -17.73
N TYR A 321 -19.12 26.61 -17.49
CA TYR A 321 -20.12 25.90 -16.66
C TYR A 321 -19.87 26.13 -15.17
N PHE A 322 -18.62 26.44 -14.82
CA PHE A 322 -18.15 26.83 -13.49
C PHE A 322 -18.07 28.35 -13.30
N THR A 323 -18.72 29.17 -14.15
CA THR A 323 -18.98 30.58 -13.82
C THR A 323 -20.00 30.61 -12.69
N ILE A 324 -19.46 30.37 -11.51
CA ILE A 324 -20.06 30.54 -10.22
C ILE A 324 -20.57 31.97 -10.17
N GLN A 325 -21.89 32.12 -10.33
CA GLN A 325 -22.56 33.40 -10.30
C GLN A 325 -22.50 34.05 -8.91
N ASN A 326 -22.08 33.31 -7.86
CA ASN A 326 -21.88 33.79 -6.49
C ASN A 326 -20.80 33.00 -5.73
N PRO A 327 -19.67 33.58 -5.28
CA PRO A 327 -18.63 32.91 -4.50
C PRO A 327 -19.15 32.36 -3.17
N SER A 328 -20.19 32.99 -2.60
CA SER A 328 -20.90 32.51 -1.41
C SER A 328 -21.64 31.19 -1.63
N ASN A 329 -21.99 30.84 -2.87
CA ASN A 329 -22.60 29.56 -3.20
C ASN A 329 -21.56 28.43 -3.23
N VAL A 330 -20.29 28.72 -3.55
CA VAL A 330 -19.22 27.69 -3.59
C VAL A 330 -19.02 27.11 -2.19
N ASP A 331 -18.74 27.97 -1.20
CA ASP A 331 -18.59 27.55 0.19
C ASP A 331 -19.85 26.80 0.68
N ARG A 332 -21.05 27.19 0.23
CA ARG A 332 -22.32 26.56 0.61
C ARG A 332 -22.46 25.14 0.06
N TYR A 333 -22.10 24.91 -1.20
CA TYR A 333 -22.09 23.56 -1.79
C TYR A 333 -20.95 22.71 -1.23
N SER A 334 -19.75 23.29 -1.07
CA SER A 334 -18.57 22.61 -0.52
C SER A 334 -18.84 22.05 0.89
N LYS A 335 -19.54 22.80 1.75
CA LYS A 335 -19.92 22.38 3.11
C LYS A 335 -20.74 21.09 3.16
N LEU A 336 -21.58 20.84 2.17
CA LEU A 336 -22.42 19.64 2.11
C LEU A 336 -21.74 18.53 1.31
N LEU A 337 -21.14 18.88 0.17
CA LEU A 337 -20.61 17.92 -0.78
C LEU A 337 -19.36 17.20 -0.24
N PHE A 338 -18.41 17.92 0.35
CA PHE A 338 -17.16 17.33 0.83
C PHE A 338 -17.38 16.26 1.90
N PRO A 339 -18.11 16.52 3.00
CA PRO A 339 -18.39 15.49 4.00
C PRO A 339 -19.18 14.31 3.45
N LEU A 340 -20.15 14.56 2.56
CA LEU A 340 -21.00 13.50 2.01
C LEU A 340 -20.19 12.55 1.11
N ILE A 341 -19.37 13.09 0.19
CA ILE A 341 -18.51 12.26 -0.67
C ILE A 341 -17.47 11.53 0.18
N PHE A 342 -16.89 12.17 1.20
CA PHE A 342 -15.92 11.51 2.08
C PHE A 342 -16.55 10.36 2.87
N MET A 343 -17.77 10.52 3.39
CA MET A 343 -18.50 9.45 4.06
C MET A 343 -18.79 8.28 3.11
N LEU A 344 -19.25 8.56 1.88
CA LEU A 344 -19.43 7.53 0.86
C LEU A 344 -18.12 6.80 0.55
N ALA A 345 -17.02 7.54 0.36
CA ALA A 345 -15.71 6.96 0.09
C ALA A 345 -15.24 6.06 1.24
N ASN A 346 -15.48 6.44 2.50
CA ASN A 346 -15.17 5.59 3.65
C ASN A 346 -16.02 4.31 3.66
N VAL A 347 -17.32 4.42 3.42
CA VAL A 347 -18.21 3.24 3.36
C VAL A 347 -17.73 2.27 2.28
N PHE A 348 -17.44 2.76 1.07
CA PHE A 348 -16.92 1.92 -0.01
C PHE A 348 -15.55 1.32 0.33
N TYR A 349 -14.64 2.12 0.90
CA TYR A 349 -13.31 1.65 1.28
C TYR A 349 -13.38 0.50 2.29
N TRP A 350 -14.11 0.69 3.39
CA TRP A 350 -14.23 -0.33 4.44
C TRP A 350 -15.00 -1.55 3.95
N ALA A 351 -16.07 -1.36 3.17
CA ALA A 351 -16.81 -2.47 2.59
C ALA A 351 -15.93 -3.30 1.64
N TYR A 352 -15.13 -2.65 0.80
CA TYR A 352 -14.23 -3.34 -0.12
C TYR A 352 -13.16 -4.12 0.64
N TYR A 353 -12.38 -3.49 1.52
CA TYR A 353 -11.22 -4.14 2.14
C TYR A 353 -11.54 -5.09 3.30
N MET A 354 -12.74 -5.01 3.89
CA MET A 354 -13.17 -5.96 4.93
C MET A 354 -13.86 -7.20 4.37
N TYR A 355 -14.52 -7.11 3.21
CA TYR A 355 -15.28 -8.23 2.63
C TYR A 355 -14.63 -8.85 1.40
N PHE A 356 -13.96 -8.06 0.57
CA PHE A 356 -13.29 -8.51 -0.66
C PHE A 356 -11.79 -8.58 -0.50
#